data_AF-A0A6B3UR28-F1
#
_entry.id   AF-A0A6B3UR28-F1
#
_cell.length_a   1.000
_cell.length_b   1.000
_cell.length_c   1.000
_cell.angle_alpha   90.00
_cell.angle_beta   90.00
_cell.angle_gamma   90.00
#
_symmetry.space_group_name_H-M   'P 1'
#
loop_
_entity.id
_entity.type
_entity.pdbx_description
1 polymer ?
#
loop_
_entity_poly.entity_id
_entity_poly.type
_entity_poly.pdbx_seq_one_letter_code
_entity_poly.pdbx_strand_id
1 'polypeptide(L)'
;MDRRRAYLLSAGALALAALLSGCGQGGGRSEGPAKANGEPADAGYQAPLRTVSVSASPEGGAIVRGTAPPEARVRASMPDKSAYGATTDGDGAFVIELPRSAEPRLVALSAEEADRSVQAEGWLFVPPDRPDASVLLRAGAPAVPFPGAGLLATVDYDGAGGA
;
A
#
# COMPACT_ATOMS: atom_id res chain seq x y z
N MET A 1 -62.19 7.50 55.10
CA MET A 1 -61.57 7.38 56.44
C MET A 1 -60.29 6.59 56.30
N ASP A 2 -59.17 7.30 56.41
CA ASP A 2 -57.81 6.84 56.15
C ASP A 2 -57.37 5.64 56.99
N ARG A 3 -56.65 4.72 56.36
CA ARG A 3 -55.80 3.73 57.05
C ARG A 3 -54.42 3.69 56.40
N ARG A 4 -53.45 4.19 57.18
CA ARG A 4 -52.01 4.06 56.98
C ARG A 4 -51.60 2.59 56.82
N ARG A 5 -50.62 2.31 55.96
CA ARG A 5 -49.56 1.30 56.18
C ARG A 5 -48.41 1.48 55.20
N ALA A 6 -47.22 1.27 55.73
CA ALA A 6 -45.92 1.49 55.12
C ALA A 6 -45.39 0.25 54.37
N TYR A 7 -44.28 0.49 53.67
CA TYR A 7 -43.16 -0.39 53.32
C TYR A 7 -43.02 -0.93 51.89
N LEU A 8 -41.78 -0.70 51.40
CA LEU A 8 -40.92 -1.55 50.58
C LEU A 8 -41.15 -1.59 49.06
N LEU A 9 -40.25 -0.96 48.30
CA LEU A 9 -39.14 -1.61 47.55
C LEU A 9 -38.68 -0.72 46.37
N SER A 10 -37.49 -0.15 46.54
CA SER A 10 -36.38 -0.06 45.56
C SER A 10 -36.67 -0.24 44.06
N ALA A 11 -36.24 0.72 43.23
CA ALA A 11 -35.27 0.51 42.14
C ALA A 11 -35.00 1.80 41.33
N GLY A 12 -33.71 2.10 41.11
CA GLY A 12 -33.16 2.80 39.93
C GLY A 12 -33.30 4.34 39.90
N ALA A 13 -32.29 5.14 39.57
CA ALA A 13 -30.94 4.89 39.09
C ALA A 13 -30.07 6.14 39.34
N LEU A 14 -28.90 5.93 39.96
CA LEU A 14 -27.64 6.68 39.77
C LEU A 14 -27.29 6.70 38.26
N ALA A 15 -26.53 7.60 37.65
CA ALA A 15 -25.60 8.65 38.07
C ALA A 15 -25.35 9.49 36.80
N LEU A 16 -25.40 10.82 36.89
CA LEU A 16 -24.24 11.71 36.94
C LEU A 16 -23.58 11.96 35.57
N ALA A 17 -23.95 13.09 34.97
CA ALA A 17 -23.38 13.67 33.76
C ALA A 17 -21.93 14.15 33.99
N ALA A 18 -20.99 13.67 33.18
CA ALA A 18 -19.61 14.14 33.17
C ALA A 18 -19.46 15.31 32.18
N LEU A 19 -19.07 16.46 32.72
CA LEU A 19 -18.73 17.69 32.01
C LEU A 19 -17.37 17.55 31.31
N LEU A 20 -17.32 17.77 30.00
CA LEU A 20 -16.09 17.91 29.21
C LEU A 20 -15.41 19.24 29.57
N SER A 21 -14.44 19.18 30.49
CA SER A 21 -13.57 20.30 30.84
C SER A 21 -12.39 20.33 29.87
N GLY A 22 -12.44 21.23 28.89
CA GLY A 22 -11.33 21.56 28.01
C GLY A 22 -10.34 22.51 28.71
N CYS A 23 -9.19 21.99 29.11
CA CYS A 23 -7.96 22.78 29.28
C CYS A 23 -7.41 23.09 27.87
N GLY A 24 -6.87 24.23 27.50
CA GLY A 24 -6.40 25.42 28.20
C GLY A 24 -5.44 26.11 27.23
N GLN A 25 -5.64 27.40 26.99
CA GLN A 25 -4.86 28.25 26.08
C GLN A 25 -3.44 28.51 26.61
N GLY A 26 -2.42 28.47 25.74
CA GLY A 26 -1.21 29.29 25.98
C GLY A 26 0.09 28.75 25.42
N GLY A 27 0.73 29.54 24.55
CA GLY A 27 2.19 29.58 24.42
C GLY A 27 2.71 29.35 23.01
N GLY A 28 2.87 30.43 22.24
CA GLY A 28 3.69 30.42 21.04
C GLY A 28 5.18 30.22 21.38
N ARG A 29 5.85 29.40 20.58
CA ARG A 29 7.30 29.47 20.32
C ARG A 29 7.51 29.35 18.82
N SER A 30 8.00 30.42 18.22
CA SER A 30 8.72 30.33 16.94
C SER A 30 10.14 29.87 17.24
N GLU A 31 10.52 28.70 16.74
CA GLU A 31 11.91 28.32 16.51
C GLU A 31 12.04 27.91 15.04
N GLY A 32 13.12 28.39 14.41
CA GLY A 32 13.39 28.33 12.95
C GLY A 32 13.58 26.91 12.40
N PRO A 33 14.07 26.77 11.15
CA PRO A 33 13.91 25.54 10.38
C PRO A 33 14.61 24.38 11.08
N ALA A 34 13.82 23.46 11.62
CA ALA A 34 14.31 22.18 12.06
C ALA A 34 14.87 21.45 10.84
N LYS A 35 16.20 21.39 10.76
CA LYS A 35 16.87 20.30 10.07
C LYS A 35 16.31 19.01 10.67
N ALA A 36 15.47 18.30 9.92
CA ALA A 36 15.03 16.97 10.29
C ALA A 36 16.22 16.01 10.18
N ASN A 37 17.06 16.02 11.21
CA ASN A 37 17.92 14.88 11.50
C ASN A 37 17.00 13.76 11.99
N GLY A 38 16.98 12.67 11.22
CA GLY A 38 16.55 11.32 11.59
C GLY A 38 15.55 11.24 12.73
N GLU A 39 14.28 11.12 12.36
CA GLU A 39 13.22 10.66 13.25
C GLU A 39 13.66 9.36 13.96
N PRO A 40 13.45 9.22 15.28
CA PRO A 40 13.83 8.02 16.01
C PRO A 40 13.11 6.81 15.41
N ALA A 41 13.84 5.73 15.15
CA ALA A 41 13.32 4.50 14.54
C ALA A 41 12.08 4.00 15.31
N ASP A 42 10.92 4.21 14.69
CA ASP A 42 9.61 4.00 15.27
C ASP A 42 9.20 2.52 15.12
N ALA A 43 9.01 1.84 16.24
CA ALA A 43 8.31 0.57 16.41
C ALA A 43 8.46 -0.50 15.30
N GLY A 44 9.66 -0.79 14.79
CA GLY A 44 9.88 -1.91 13.85
C GLY A 44 8.98 -1.87 12.61
N TYR A 45 8.43 -0.71 12.25
CA TYR A 45 7.58 -0.55 11.08
C TYR A 45 8.40 -0.82 9.82
N GLN A 46 7.78 -1.49 8.84
CA GLN A 46 8.39 -1.73 7.55
C GLN A 46 7.55 -1.04 6.48
N ALA A 47 8.19 -0.18 5.70
CA ALA A 47 7.50 0.55 4.66
C ALA A 47 6.86 -0.42 3.66
N PRO A 48 5.61 -0.17 3.21
CA PRO A 48 4.95 -1.04 2.26
C PRO A 48 5.67 -0.99 0.90
N LEU A 49 5.75 -2.15 0.24
CA LEU A 49 6.16 -2.22 -1.16
C LEU A 49 5.00 -1.77 -2.06
N ARG A 50 5.22 -0.72 -2.85
CA ARG A 50 4.23 -0.13 -3.75
C ARG A 50 4.81 0.12 -5.12
N THR A 51 4.06 -0.21 -6.16
CA THR A 51 4.34 0.24 -7.52
C THR A 51 3.74 1.63 -7.72
N VAL A 52 4.52 2.56 -8.25
CA VAL A 52 4.11 3.94 -8.50
C VAL A 52 3.72 4.14 -9.97
N SER A 53 4.53 3.61 -10.89
CA SER A 53 4.28 3.75 -12.32
C SER A 53 4.91 2.61 -13.10
N VAL A 54 4.33 2.32 -14.26
CA VAL A 54 4.95 1.46 -15.27
C VAL A 54 4.93 2.19 -16.60
N SER A 55 6.09 2.26 -17.24
CA SER A 55 6.26 2.93 -18.53
C SER A 55 6.96 2.02 -19.53
N ALA A 56 6.87 2.35 -20.82
CA ALA A 56 7.69 1.70 -21.83
C ALA A 56 9.18 2.06 -21.66
N SER A 57 10.05 1.07 -21.88
CA SER A 57 11.48 1.28 -22.12
C SER A 57 11.72 1.56 -23.60
N PRO A 58 12.82 2.26 -23.98
CA PRO A 58 13.22 2.44 -25.37
C PRO A 58 13.36 1.12 -26.15
N GLU A 59 13.69 0.03 -25.47
CA GLU A 59 13.85 -1.32 -26.05
C GLU A 59 12.52 -2.09 -26.17
N GLY A 60 11.39 -1.44 -25.89
CA GLY A 60 10.06 -2.05 -25.88
C GLY A 60 9.78 -2.90 -24.63
N GLY A 61 10.65 -2.85 -23.63
CA GLY A 61 10.44 -3.44 -22.31
C GLY A 61 9.54 -2.59 -21.41
N ALA A 62 9.42 -2.99 -20.14
CA ALA A 62 8.72 -2.21 -19.12
C ALA A 62 9.71 -1.65 -18.09
N ILE A 63 9.51 -0.41 -17.68
CA ILE A 63 10.21 0.21 -16.56
C ILE A 63 9.23 0.32 -15.41
N VAL A 64 9.45 -0.48 -14.36
CA VAL A 64 8.64 -0.49 -13.15
C VAL A 64 9.31 0.39 -12.11
N ARG A 65 8.60 1.43 -11.66
CA ARG A 65 9.06 2.31 -10.58
C ARG A 65 8.17 2.15 -9.37
N GLY A 66 8.76 2.22 -8.19
CA GLY A 66 8.02 2.10 -6.95
C GLY A 66 8.80 2.50 -5.72
N THR A 67 8.21 2.21 -4.56
CA THR A 67 8.80 2.44 -3.25
C THR A 67 8.79 1.15 -2.44
N ALA A 68 9.82 0.91 -1.66
CA ALA A 68 9.91 -0.18 -0.67
C ALA A 68 10.71 0.33 0.55
N PRO A 69 11.01 -0.50 1.56
CA PRO A 69 11.93 -0.11 2.62
C PRO A 69 13.28 0.38 2.03
N PRO A 70 13.93 1.39 2.63
CA PRO A 70 15.25 1.84 2.20
C PRO A 70 16.29 0.71 2.20
N GLU A 71 17.20 0.72 1.23
CA GLU A 71 18.28 -0.26 1.07
C GLU A 71 17.82 -1.73 0.99
N ALA A 72 16.55 -1.97 0.64
CA ALA A 72 15.94 -3.28 0.49
C ALA A 72 16.17 -3.88 -0.91
N ARG A 73 16.25 -5.21 -0.97
CA ARG A 73 16.33 -5.94 -2.23
C ARG A 73 14.93 -6.21 -2.77
N VAL A 74 14.55 -5.51 -3.84
CA VAL A 74 13.28 -5.70 -4.55
C VAL A 74 13.44 -6.77 -5.62
N ARG A 75 12.47 -7.67 -5.73
CA ARG A 75 12.42 -8.74 -6.72
C ARG A 75 11.08 -8.74 -7.44
N ALA A 76 11.14 -8.68 -8.77
CA ALA A 76 10.05 -8.92 -9.68
C ALA A 76 10.13 -10.37 -10.17
N SER A 77 9.12 -11.18 -9.88
CA SER A 77 9.07 -12.61 -10.25
C SER A 77 7.86 -12.93 -11.11
N MET A 78 8.07 -13.78 -12.11
CA MET A 78 7.03 -14.22 -13.04
C MET A 78 6.71 -15.71 -12.85
N PRO A 79 5.52 -16.18 -13.29
CA PRO A 79 5.12 -17.59 -13.22
C PRO A 79 6.06 -18.57 -13.93
N ASP A 80 6.77 -18.11 -14.97
CA ASP A 80 7.78 -18.87 -15.70
C ASP A 80 9.11 -19.07 -14.93
N LYS A 81 9.16 -18.60 -13.68
CA LYS A 81 10.32 -18.60 -12.76
C LYS A 81 11.42 -17.61 -13.12
N SER A 82 11.27 -16.81 -14.17
CA SER A 82 12.18 -15.69 -14.42
C SER A 82 12.02 -14.62 -13.33
N ALA A 83 13.08 -13.84 -13.10
CA ALA A 83 13.05 -12.75 -12.14
C ALA A 83 14.07 -11.66 -12.46
N TYR A 84 13.71 -10.44 -12.07
CA TYR A 84 14.54 -9.24 -12.13
C TYR A 84 14.54 -8.57 -10.76
N GLY A 85 15.55 -7.75 -10.46
CA GLY A 85 15.61 -7.11 -9.15
C GLY A 85 16.40 -5.81 -9.18
N ALA A 86 16.19 -5.03 -8.13
CA ALA A 86 16.86 -3.77 -7.87
C ALA A 86 17.03 -3.61 -6.35
N THR A 87 17.97 -2.77 -5.95
CA THR A 87 18.06 -2.30 -4.57
C THR A 87 17.40 -0.93 -4.49
N THR A 88 16.58 -0.69 -3.47
CA THR A 88 16.06 0.66 -3.22
C THR A 88 17.16 1.60 -2.79
N ASP A 89 17.04 2.88 -3.13
CA ASP A 89 17.91 3.91 -2.58
C ASP A 89 17.58 4.22 -1.10
N GLY A 90 18.30 5.18 -0.52
CA GLY A 90 18.11 5.60 0.87
C GLY A 90 16.74 6.24 1.15
N ASP A 91 16.03 6.67 0.12
CA ASP A 91 14.64 7.18 0.21
C ASP A 91 13.61 6.06 -0.04
N GLY A 92 14.06 4.85 -0.34
CA GLY A 92 13.21 3.69 -0.60
C GLY A 92 12.71 3.58 -2.05
N ALA A 93 13.20 4.38 -2.99
CA ALA A 93 12.77 4.32 -4.39
C ALA A 93 13.51 3.21 -5.14
N PHE A 94 12.81 2.51 -6.04
CA PHE A 94 13.42 1.52 -6.94
C PHE A 94 12.99 1.70 -8.39
N VAL A 95 13.84 1.19 -9.29
CA VAL A 95 13.56 1.04 -10.72
C VAL A 95 13.97 -0.37 -11.16
N ILE A 96 13.02 -1.14 -11.70
CA ILE A 96 13.29 -2.45 -12.31
C ILE A 96 12.95 -2.38 -13.80
N GLU A 97 13.89 -2.79 -14.64
CA GLU A 97 13.65 -2.95 -16.08
C GLU A 97 13.33 -4.41 -16.41
N LEU A 98 12.19 -4.61 -17.07
CA LEU A 98 11.77 -5.90 -17.60
C LEU A 98 12.03 -5.89 -19.12
N PRO A 99 12.74 -6.87 -19.69
CA PRO A 99 13.02 -6.92 -21.12
C PRO A 99 11.72 -7.07 -21.91
N ARG A 100 11.72 -6.77 -23.22
CA ARG A 100 10.55 -7.01 -24.06
C ARG A 100 10.10 -8.47 -23.99
N SER A 101 8.78 -8.69 -23.95
CA SER A 101 8.15 -10.01 -23.98
C SER A 101 7.14 -10.05 -25.12
N ALA A 102 7.00 -11.19 -25.78
CA ALA A 102 5.92 -11.43 -26.74
C ALA A 102 4.60 -11.82 -26.03
N GLU A 103 4.70 -12.35 -24.81
CA GLU A 103 3.55 -12.77 -24.01
C GLU A 103 3.23 -11.74 -22.92
N PRO A 104 1.96 -11.62 -22.49
CA PRO A 104 1.60 -10.84 -21.31
C PRO A 104 2.29 -11.40 -20.06
N ARG A 105 2.68 -10.51 -19.14
CA ARG A 105 3.34 -10.92 -17.89
C ARG A 105 2.50 -10.58 -16.68
N LEU A 106 2.39 -11.54 -15.77
CA LEU A 106 2.01 -11.32 -14.38
C LEU A 106 3.28 -11.23 -13.53
N VAL A 107 3.45 -10.12 -12.83
CA VAL A 107 4.66 -9.83 -12.05
C VAL A 107 4.28 -9.71 -10.59
N ALA A 108 4.81 -10.62 -9.76
CA ALA A 108 4.79 -10.48 -8.31
C ALA A 108 6.01 -9.69 -7.86
N LEU A 109 5.79 -8.69 -6.99
CA LEU A 109 6.85 -7.89 -6.41
C LEU A 109 6.98 -8.22 -4.92
N SER A 110 8.22 -8.46 -4.49
CA SER A 110 8.60 -8.61 -3.10
C SER A 110 9.80 -7.74 -2.77
N ALA A 111 9.96 -7.34 -1.52
CA ALA A 111 11.17 -6.68 -1.04
C ALA A 111 11.66 -7.37 0.23
N GLU A 112 12.98 -7.52 0.33
CA GLU A 112 13.66 -8.11 1.47
C GLU A 112 14.57 -7.09 2.14
N GLU A 113 14.43 -6.93 3.45
CA GLU A 113 15.24 -6.06 4.29
C GLU A 113 15.59 -6.85 5.56
N ALA A 114 16.88 -7.14 5.73
CA ALA A 114 17.36 -8.09 6.73
C ALA A 114 16.57 -9.42 6.67
N ASP A 115 15.97 -9.85 7.79
CA ASP A 115 15.21 -11.10 7.87
C ASP A 115 13.71 -10.93 7.61
N ARG A 116 13.29 -9.77 7.08
CA ARG A 116 11.88 -9.44 6.84
C ARG A 116 11.62 -9.33 5.34
N SER A 117 10.49 -9.90 4.91
CA SER A 117 9.99 -9.79 3.55
C SER A 117 8.63 -9.11 3.55
N VAL A 118 8.45 -8.18 2.62
CA VAL A 118 7.15 -7.56 2.31
C VAL A 118 6.76 -7.86 0.87
N GLN A 119 5.48 -8.16 0.68
CA GLN A 119 4.89 -8.36 -0.64
C GLN A 119 4.19 -7.08 -1.08
N ALA A 120 4.16 -6.82 -2.38
CA ALA A 120 3.31 -5.78 -2.94
C ALA A 120 1.83 -6.12 -2.70
N GLU A 121 0.98 -5.10 -2.71
CA GLU A 121 -0.47 -5.24 -2.47
C GLU A 121 -1.21 -6.09 -3.53
N GLY A 122 -0.55 -6.44 -4.62
CA GLY A 122 -1.14 -7.19 -5.72
C GLY A 122 -0.12 -7.57 -6.79
N TRP A 123 -0.63 -8.01 -7.92
CA TRP A 123 0.16 -8.40 -9.09
C TRP A 123 0.14 -7.29 -10.13
N LEU A 124 1.25 -7.10 -10.81
CA LEU A 124 1.31 -6.22 -11.97
C LEU A 124 1.05 -7.03 -13.25
N PHE A 125 0.05 -6.63 -14.03
CA PHE A 125 -0.14 -7.12 -15.38
C PHE A 125 0.54 -6.18 -16.38
N VAL A 126 1.48 -6.73 -17.15
CA VAL A 126 2.26 -5.99 -18.16
C VAL A 126 1.94 -6.55 -19.56
N PRO A 127 1.25 -5.79 -20.42
CA PRO A 127 1.03 -6.17 -21.81
C PRO A 127 2.35 -6.16 -22.62
N PRO A 128 2.52 -7.05 -23.61
CA PRO A 128 3.76 -7.21 -24.37
C PRO A 128 4.18 -5.96 -25.16
N ASP A 129 3.25 -5.36 -25.91
CA ASP A 129 3.53 -4.18 -26.76
C ASP A 129 3.01 -2.86 -26.17
N ARG A 130 2.36 -2.92 -25.00
CA ARG A 130 1.79 -1.76 -24.29
C ARG A 130 2.11 -1.79 -22.80
N PRO A 131 3.39 -1.80 -22.40
CA PRO A 131 3.78 -1.76 -20.99
C PRO A 131 3.30 -0.47 -20.28
N ASP A 132 3.04 0.61 -21.02
CA ASP A 132 2.37 1.82 -20.53
C ASP A 132 0.90 1.59 -20.14
N ALA A 133 0.25 0.55 -20.68
CA ALA A 133 -1.12 0.16 -20.35
C ALA A 133 -1.19 -0.86 -19.21
N SER A 134 -0.14 -0.97 -18.40
CA SER A 134 -0.10 -1.91 -17.28
C SER A 134 -1.11 -1.56 -16.19
N VAL A 135 -1.56 -2.58 -15.47
CA VAL A 135 -2.52 -2.44 -14.37
C VAL A 135 -2.08 -3.22 -13.13
N LEU A 136 -2.49 -2.72 -11.96
CA LEU A 136 -2.41 -3.44 -10.70
C LEU A 136 -3.67 -4.30 -10.52
N LEU A 137 -3.46 -5.60 -10.32
CA LEU A 137 -4.48 -6.60 -10.05
C LEU A 137 -4.49 -6.94 -8.56
N ARG A 138 -5.67 -6.88 -7.94
CA ARG A 138 -5.89 -7.25 -6.55
C ARG A 138 -7.07 -8.21 -6.46
N ALA A 139 -6.96 -9.22 -5.61
CA ALA A 139 -8.02 -10.22 -5.45
C ALA A 139 -9.33 -9.54 -5.01
N GLY A 140 -10.43 -9.82 -5.72
CA GLY A 140 -11.75 -9.26 -5.42
C GLY A 140 -11.93 -7.78 -5.72
N ALA A 141 -10.98 -7.13 -6.41
CA ALA A 141 -11.04 -5.73 -6.78
C ALA A 141 -10.90 -5.54 -8.30
N PRO A 142 -11.45 -4.45 -8.87
CA PRO A 142 -11.20 -4.10 -10.27
C PRO A 142 -9.71 -3.81 -10.51
N ALA A 143 -9.27 -4.02 -11.74
CA ALA A 143 -7.93 -3.65 -12.18
C ALA A 143 -7.73 -2.13 -12.05
N VAL A 144 -6.59 -1.73 -11.50
CA VAL A 144 -6.25 -0.31 -11.31
C VAL A 144 -5.19 0.09 -12.34
N PRO A 145 -5.50 0.95 -13.32
CA PRO A 145 -4.51 1.44 -14.27
C PRO A 145 -3.49 2.35 -13.60
N PHE A 146 -2.22 2.21 -13.99
CA PHE A 146 -1.20 3.19 -13.61
C PHE A 146 -1.40 4.50 -14.38
N PRO A 147 -0.91 5.65 -13.89
CA PRO A 147 -0.98 6.90 -14.63
C PRO A 147 -0.44 6.74 -16.06
N GLY A 148 -1.24 7.11 -17.06
CA GLY A 148 -0.91 6.94 -18.48
C GLY A 148 -1.45 5.65 -19.12
N ALA A 149 -1.89 4.68 -18.32
CA ALA A 149 -2.57 3.49 -18.84
C ALA A 149 -4.01 3.83 -19.25
N GLY A 150 -4.41 3.37 -20.44
CA GLY A 150 -5.82 3.37 -20.85
C GLY A 150 -6.68 2.46 -19.95
N LEU A 151 -8.00 2.63 -19.97
CA LEU A 151 -8.92 1.79 -19.19
C LEU A 151 -8.85 0.32 -19.67
N LEU A 152 -8.49 -0.60 -18.78
CA LEU A 152 -8.55 -2.05 -19.01
C LEU A 152 -9.75 -2.63 -18.24
N ALA A 153 -10.76 -3.11 -18.98
CA ALA A 153 -12.05 -3.49 -18.39
C ALA A 153 -12.13 -4.95 -17.90
N THR A 154 -11.39 -5.87 -18.52
CA THR A 154 -11.32 -7.29 -18.12
C THR A 154 -9.96 -7.88 -18.53
N VAL A 155 -9.44 -8.83 -17.75
CA VAL A 155 -8.19 -9.56 -18.03
C VAL A 155 -8.52 -11.04 -18.01
N ASP A 156 -8.45 -11.68 -19.17
CA ASP A 156 -8.47 -13.12 -19.32
C ASP A 156 -7.04 -13.60 -19.56
N TYR A 157 -6.47 -14.32 -18.58
CA TYR A 157 -5.08 -14.75 -18.63
C TYR A 157 -4.91 -16.09 -19.35
N ASP A 158 -5.87 -17.00 -19.23
CA ASP A 158 -5.79 -18.33 -19.85
C ASP A 158 -6.44 -18.37 -21.25
N GLY A 159 -7.16 -17.31 -21.63
CA GLY A 159 -7.80 -17.18 -22.93
C GLY A 159 -8.96 -18.14 -23.13
N ALA A 160 -9.44 -18.79 -22.06
CA ALA A 160 -10.55 -19.74 -22.12
C ALA A 160 -11.91 -19.03 -22.22
N GLY A 161 -11.96 -17.73 -21.94
CA GLY A 161 -13.19 -16.94 -21.86
C GLY A 161 -14.00 -17.24 -20.60
N GLY A 162 -14.73 -16.22 -20.13
CA GLY A 162 -15.75 -16.41 -19.08
C GLY A 162 -17.05 -16.90 -19.70
N ALA A 163 -17.48 -18.12 -19.37
CA ALA A 163 -18.81 -18.66 -19.69
C ALA A 163 -19.83 -18.32 -18.60
#